data_AF-A0A9Q7A4X7-F1
#
_entry.id   AF-A0A9Q7A4X7-F1
#
_cell.length_a   1.000
_cell.length_b   1.000
_cell.length_c   1.000
_cell.angle_alpha   90.00
_cell.angle_beta   90.00
_cell.angle_gamma   90.00
#
_symmetry.space_group_name_H-M   'P 1'
#
loop_
_entity.id
_entity.type
_entity.pdbx_description
1 polymer ?
#
loop_
_entity_poly.entity_id
_entity_poly.type
_entity_poly.pdbx_seq_one_letter_code
_entity_poly.pdbx_strand_id
1 'polypeptide(L)'
;MDTGKEGRFLRWQFALDGLWEEALHLLPGEKGRKERFLLWLEGARRDVAVELFFETEEGEMFLGLRFPPERDVQRRLAMALLDPDRPGPSPAALRALPGLEGLFEGRPDFMELGVVNAWKSSGPLRFWEGGASSPLEALRERLASEEGRYRGPLPLPLALEAAFSSPLPHWMGLPVSSPSPQGHRLDPAKAERALARWADVPRNLFR
;
A
#
# COMPACT_ATOMS: atom_id res chain seq x y z
N MET A 1 25.55 -11.93 3.92
CA MET A 1 25.27 -10.51 4.20
C MET A 1 23.78 -10.42 4.35
N ASP A 2 23.34 -10.08 5.55
CA ASP A 2 21.97 -10.20 6.05
C ASP A 2 21.13 -9.08 5.42
N THR A 3 20.43 -9.40 4.32
CA THR A 3 19.38 -8.54 3.75
C THR A 3 18.31 -8.42 4.82
N GLY A 4 18.09 -7.22 5.37
CA GLY A 4 17.06 -7.00 6.40
C GLY A 4 15.77 -7.69 5.98
N LYS A 5 15.37 -8.72 6.75
CA LYS A 5 14.42 -9.76 6.33
C LYS A 5 13.27 -9.17 5.53
N GLU A 6 13.27 -9.38 4.21
CA GLU A 6 12.13 -9.05 3.36
C GLU A 6 10.89 -9.69 4.02
N GLY A 7 9.86 -8.87 4.27
CA GLY A 7 8.65 -9.34 4.94
C GLY A 7 8.07 -10.55 4.22
N ARG A 8 7.47 -11.49 4.96
CA ARG A 8 6.87 -12.69 4.35
C ARG A 8 5.66 -12.27 3.53
N PHE A 9 5.70 -12.49 2.22
CA PHE A 9 4.56 -12.20 1.36
C PHE A 9 3.28 -12.94 1.81
N LEU A 10 2.17 -12.21 1.85
CA LEU A 10 0.90 -12.69 2.41
C LEU A 10 -0.16 -12.90 1.33
N ARG A 11 -0.41 -11.88 0.51
CA ARG A 11 -1.50 -11.88 -0.46
C ARG A 11 -1.34 -10.77 -1.51
N TRP A 12 -2.03 -10.96 -2.62
CA TRP A 12 -2.36 -9.90 -3.54
C TRP A 12 -3.78 -9.40 -3.27
N GLN A 13 -3.97 -8.10 -3.44
CA GLN A 13 -5.29 -7.47 -3.49
C GLN A 13 -5.37 -6.62 -4.75
N PHE A 14 -6.44 -6.75 -5.52
CA PHE A 14 -6.64 -5.98 -6.74
C PHE A 14 -7.95 -5.23 -6.68
N ALA A 15 -7.93 -3.94 -7.00
CA ALA A 15 -9.12 -3.09 -7.04
C ALA A 15 -9.27 -2.44 -8.40
N LEU A 16 -10.52 -2.35 -8.86
CA LEU A 16 -10.87 -1.53 -10.03
C LEU A 16 -11.11 -0.10 -9.55
N ASP A 17 -10.50 0.89 -10.20
CA ASP A 17 -10.69 2.32 -9.85
C ASP A 17 -10.40 2.64 -8.37
N GLY A 18 -9.46 1.89 -7.77
CA GLY A 18 -9.11 2.00 -6.35
C GLY A 18 -10.25 1.69 -5.37
N LEU A 19 -11.28 0.96 -5.79
CA LEU A 19 -12.39 0.52 -4.93
C LEU A 19 -12.00 -0.73 -4.13
N TRP A 20 -11.29 -0.53 -3.01
CA TRP A 20 -10.77 -1.62 -2.18
C TRP A 20 -11.86 -2.44 -1.49
N GLU A 21 -13.03 -1.86 -1.26
CA GLU A 21 -14.19 -2.50 -0.65
C GLU A 21 -14.69 -3.70 -1.46
N GLU A 22 -14.44 -3.72 -2.78
CA GLU A 22 -14.83 -4.78 -3.71
C GLU A 22 -13.61 -5.53 -4.28
N ALA A 23 -12.46 -5.43 -3.61
CA ALA A 23 -11.21 -5.94 -4.15
C ALA A 23 -11.24 -7.47 -4.34
N LEU A 24 -10.51 -7.94 -5.36
CA LEU A 24 -10.17 -9.34 -5.50
C LEU A 24 -8.97 -9.67 -4.61
N HIS A 25 -9.13 -10.63 -3.70
CA HIS A 25 -8.04 -11.15 -2.87
C HIS A 25 -7.58 -12.49 -3.41
N LEU A 26 -6.27 -12.63 -3.62
CA LEU A 26 -5.63 -13.87 -4.06
C LEU A 26 -4.52 -14.27 -3.09
N LEU A 27 -4.42 -15.57 -2.81
CA LEU A 27 -3.43 -16.10 -1.86
C LEU A 27 -2.26 -16.82 -2.56
N PRO A 28 -1.06 -16.84 -1.95
CA PRO A 28 0.02 -17.73 -2.35
C PRO A 28 -0.44 -19.18 -2.34
N GLY A 29 -0.10 -19.94 -3.39
CA GLY A 29 -0.45 -21.37 -3.51
C GLY A 29 -1.92 -21.68 -3.83
N GLU A 30 -2.79 -20.68 -3.97
CA GLU A 30 -4.18 -20.87 -4.41
C GLU A 30 -4.22 -21.49 -5.82
N LYS A 31 -4.91 -22.63 -5.98
CA LYS A 31 -5.12 -23.26 -7.29
C LYS A 31 -6.05 -22.40 -8.14
N GLY A 32 -5.74 -22.26 -9.44
CA GLY A 32 -6.59 -21.48 -10.34
C GLY A 32 -6.46 -19.96 -10.18
N ARG A 33 -5.48 -19.49 -9.39
CA ARG A 33 -5.27 -18.06 -9.08
C ARG A 33 -5.18 -17.19 -10.33
N LYS A 34 -4.42 -17.65 -11.32
CA LYS A 34 -4.20 -16.94 -12.59
C LYS A 34 -5.50 -16.83 -13.38
N GLU A 35 -6.23 -17.92 -13.49
CA GLU A 35 -7.51 -18.00 -14.21
C GLU A 35 -8.55 -17.10 -13.55
N ARG A 36 -8.64 -17.14 -12.21
CA ARG A 36 -9.53 -16.28 -11.43
C ARG A 36 -9.20 -14.80 -11.61
N PHE A 37 -7.92 -14.44 -11.59
CA PHE A 37 -7.49 -13.07 -11.87
C PHE A 37 -7.87 -12.63 -13.29
N LEU A 38 -7.60 -13.45 -14.30
CA LEU A 38 -7.91 -13.13 -15.70
C LEU A 38 -9.42 -12.92 -15.91
N LEU A 39 -10.26 -13.78 -15.33
CA LEU A 39 -11.72 -13.65 -15.36
C LEU A 39 -12.19 -12.36 -14.67
N TRP A 40 -11.62 -12.02 -13.51
CA TRP A 40 -11.92 -10.76 -12.84
C TRP A 40 -11.51 -9.54 -13.68
N LEU A 41 -10.33 -9.60 -14.30
CA LEU A 41 -9.79 -8.53 -15.15
C LEU A 41 -10.64 -8.31 -16.42
N GLU A 42 -11.33 -9.32 -16.94
CA GLU A 42 -12.24 -9.15 -18.08
C GLU A 42 -13.34 -8.12 -17.80
N GLY A 43 -13.80 -8.05 -16.53
CA GLY A 43 -14.75 -7.07 -16.04
C GLY A 43 -14.18 -5.66 -15.86
N ALA A 44 -12.85 -5.49 -15.91
CA ALA A 44 -12.19 -4.20 -15.73
C ALA A 44 -12.50 -3.26 -16.91
N ARG A 45 -13.15 -2.13 -16.61
CA ARG A 45 -13.40 -1.04 -17.59
C ARG A 45 -12.54 0.20 -17.36
N ARG A 46 -11.69 0.19 -16.32
CA ARG A 46 -10.95 1.36 -15.81
C ARG A 46 -9.51 0.97 -15.44
N ASP A 47 -8.83 1.81 -14.66
CA ASP A 47 -7.55 1.49 -14.05
C ASP A 47 -7.66 0.33 -13.05
N VAL A 48 -6.53 -0.34 -12.86
CA VAL A 48 -6.37 -1.43 -11.90
C VAL A 48 -5.32 -1.01 -10.89
N ALA A 49 -5.69 -1.02 -9.62
CA ALA A 49 -4.77 -0.93 -8.51
C ALA A 49 -4.45 -2.33 -7.99
N VAL A 50 -3.20 -2.56 -7.60
CA VAL A 50 -2.75 -3.77 -6.91
C VAL A 50 -2.06 -3.38 -5.63
N GLU A 51 -2.33 -4.13 -4.57
CA GLU A 51 -1.59 -4.10 -3.31
C GLU A 51 -0.99 -5.47 -3.02
N LEU A 52 0.27 -5.44 -2.60
CA LEU A 52 1.08 -6.58 -2.23
C LEU A 52 1.31 -6.49 -0.73
N PHE A 53 0.76 -7.44 0.03
CA PHE A 53 0.84 -7.43 1.48
C PHE A 53 1.97 -8.32 1.97
N PHE A 54 2.69 -7.86 3.00
CA PHE A 54 3.82 -8.55 3.59
C PHE A 54 3.73 -8.51 5.11
N GLU A 55 4.01 -9.63 5.77
CA GLU A 55 4.18 -9.70 7.22
C GLU A 55 5.59 -9.23 7.56
N THR A 56 5.69 -8.25 8.46
CA THR A 56 6.97 -7.77 9.01
C THR A 56 6.99 -7.95 10.53
N GLU A 57 8.13 -7.70 11.16
CA GLU A 57 8.23 -7.73 12.62
C GLU A 57 7.32 -6.68 13.31
N GLU A 58 6.89 -5.65 12.59
CA GLU A 58 6.00 -4.59 13.10
C GLU A 58 4.52 -4.78 12.71
N GLY A 59 4.23 -5.87 11.99
CA GLY A 59 2.92 -6.19 11.46
C GLY A 59 2.85 -6.10 9.93
N GLU A 60 1.63 -6.13 9.42
CA GLU A 60 1.37 -6.19 7.98
C GLU A 60 1.61 -4.83 7.29
N MET A 61 2.57 -4.79 6.37
CA MET A 61 2.79 -3.66 5.45
C MET A 61 2.23 -3.99 4.07
N PHE A 62 2.06 -2.97 3.22
CA PHE A 62 1.71 -3.19 1.82
C PHE A 62 2.39 -2.23 0.85
N LEU A 63 2.58 -2.71 -0.37
CA LEU A 63 3.05 -1.93 -1.50
C LEU A 63 1.97 -1.90 -2.56
N GLY A 64 1.58 -0.70 -2.94
CA GLY A 64 0.54 -0.46 -3.92
C GLY A 64 1.07 0.11 -5.22
N LEU A 65 0.44 -0.28 -6.33
CA LEU A 65 0.72 0.20 -7.68
C LEU A 65 -0.62 0.46 -8.37
N ARG A 66 -0.74 1.55 -9.13
CA ARG A 66 -1.91 1.81 -9.98
C ARG A 66 -1.50 1.85 -11.45
N PHE A 67 -2.09 0.97 -12.23
CA PHE A 67 -1.81 0.84 -13.65
C PHE A 67 -2.82 1.62 -14.49
N PRO A 68 -2.38 2.28 -15.58
CA PRO A 68 -3.27 2.96 -16.50
C PRO A 68 -4.29 1.98 -17.14
N PRO A 69 -5.39 2.48 -17.73
CA PRO A 69 -6.47 1.67 -18.31
C PRO A 69 -6.09 0.88 -19.59
N GLU A 70 -4.80 0.65 -19.83
CA GLU A 70 -4.29 -0.10 -20.98
C GLU A 70 -4.30 -1.61 -20.68
N ARG A 71 -5.27 -2.33 -21.23
CA ARG A 71 -5.50 -3.75 -20.93
C ARG A 71 -4.27 -4.64 -21.11
N ASP A 72 -3.46 -4.41 -22.14
CA ASP A 72 -2.26 -5.22 -22.39
C ASP A 72 -1.14 -4.93 -21.38
N VAL A 73 -1.07 -3.72 -20.83
CA VAL A 73 -0.15 -3.36 -19.75
C VAL A 73 -0.62 -4.02 -18.45
N GLN A 74 -1.90 -3.84 -18.10
CA GLN A 74 -2.50 -4.44 -16.90
C GLN A 74 -2.34 -5.96 -16.90
N ARG A 75 -2.63 -6.62 -18.03
CA ARG A 75 -2.47 -8.07 -18.18
C ARG A 75 -1.02 -8.49 -18.00
N ARG A 76 -0.06 -7.86 -18.69
CA ARG A 76 1.36 -8.26 -18.61
C ARG A 76 1.93 -8.08 -17.21
N LEU A 77 1.66 -6.95 -16.56
CA LEU A 77 2.18 -6.67 -15.23
C LEU A 77 1.55 -7.59 -14.18
N ALA A 78 0.23 -7.77 -14.20
CA ALA A 78 -0.41 -8.69 -13.26
C ALA A 78 0.01 -10.14 -13.47
N MET A 79 0.25 -10.55 -14.73
CA MET A 79 0.79 -11.86 -15.02
C MET A 79 2.21 -12.06 -14.45
N ALA A 80 3.04 -11.02 -14.49
CA ALA A 80 4.36 -11.05 -13.87
C ALA A 80 4.28 -11.11 -12.34
N LEU A 81 3.28 -10.45 -11.74
CA LEU A 81 3.06 -10.47 -10.28
C LEU A 81 2.52 -11.81 -9.76
N LEU A 82 1.77 -12.55 -10.59
CA LEU A 82 1.09 -13.80 -10.21
C LEU A 82 1.86 -15.07 -10.59
N ASP A 83 3.12 -14.94 -11.01
CA ASP A 83 3.97 -16.05 -11.44
C ASP A 83 3.95 -17.20 -10.39
N PRO A 84 3.50 -18.41 -10.76
CA PRO A 84 3.40 -19.55 -9.84
C PRO A 84 4.77 -20.08 -9.39
N ASP A 85 5.83 -19.83 -10.16
CA ASP A 85 7.17 -20.35 -9.87
C ASP A 85 7.95 -19.45 -8.91
N ARG A 86 7.34 -18.34 -8.46
CA ARG A 86 7.91 -17.41 -7.49
C ARG A 86 7.04 -17.37 -6.22
N PRO A 87 7.61 -17.46 -5.01
CA PRO A 87 6.86 -17.43 -3.74
C PRO A 87 6.23 -16.07 -3.36
N GLY A 88 5.82 -15.27 -4.35
CA GLY A 88 5.34 -13.89 -4.20
C GLY A 88 6.37 -12.88 -4.74
N PRO A 89 5.93 -11.69 -5.20
CA PRO A 89 6.85 -10.66 -5.64
C PRO A 89 7.57 -10.05 -4.42
N SER A 90 8.90 -10.06 -4.40
CA SER A 90 9.66 -9.20 -3.49
C SER A 90 9.65 -7.76 -4.03
N PRO A 91 9.85 -6.74 -3.18
CA PRO A 91 9.97 -5.36 -3.65
C PRO A 91 11.10 -5.19 -4.69
N ALA A 92 12.20 -5.93 -4.53
CA ALA A 92 13.28 -5.97 -5.51
C ALA A 92 12.82 -6.57 -6.86
N ALA A 93 11.98 -7.61 -6.82
CA ALA A 93 11.41 -8.20 -8.04
C ALA A 93 10.47 -7.24 -8.77
N LEU A 94 9.76 -6.35 -8.06
CA LEU A 94 8.93 -5.32 -8.68
C LEU A 94 9.77 -4.33 -9.50
N ARG A 95 10.88 -3.86 -8.93
CA ARG A 95 11.80 -2.93 -9.59
C ARG A 95 12.49 -3.50 -10.83
N ALA A 96 12.54 -4.84 -10.93
CA ALA A 96 13.08 -5.53 -12.10
C ALA A 96 12.08 -5.64 -13.26
N LEU A 97 10.82 -5.26 -13.07
CA LEU A 97 9.82 -5.26 -14.15
C LEU A 97 10.00 -4.02 -15.03
N PRO A 98 9.94 -4.16 -16.37
CA PRO A 98 10.06 -3.03 -17.28
C PRO A 98 9.01 -1.95 -17.02
N GLY A 99 9.45 -0.70 -16.91
CA GLY A 99 8.63 0.48 -16.60
C GLY A 99 8.37 0.70 -15.11
N LEU A 100 8.87 -0.19 -14.24
CA LEU A 100 8.81 -0.07 -12.78
C LEU A 100 10.20 0.22 -12.17
N GLU A 101 11.18 0.56 -13.00
CA GLU A 101 12.50 0.95 -12.54
C GLU A 101 12.39 2.23 -11.70
N GLY A 102 13.05 2.25 -10.54
CA GLY A 102 13.02 3.40 -9.64
C GLY A 102 11.75 3.56 -8.80
N LEU A 103 10.89 2.53 -8.71
CA LEU A 103 9.81 2.53 -7.71
C LEU A 103 10.36 2.78 -6.30
N PHE A 104 9.65 3.64 -5.55
CA PHE A 104 9.99 4.08 -4.19
C PHE A 104 11.36 4.76 -4.09
N GLU A 105 11.88 5.31 -5.18
CA GLU A 105 13.06 6.18 -5.14
C GLU A 105 12.67 7.64 -4.89
N GLY A 106 13.57 8.40 -4.26
CA GLY A 106 13.32 9.79 -3.93
C GLY A 106 12.43 9.97 -2.70
N ARG A 107 11.70 11.09 -2.66
CA ARG A 107 10.76 11.41 -1.58
C ARG A 107 9.32 11.17 -2.05
N PRO A 108 8.41 10.80 -1.15
CA PRO A 108 6.99 10.75 -1.47
C PRO A 108 6.49 12.12 -1.93
N ASP A 109 5.54 12.14 -2.86
CA ASP A 109 4.86 13.35 -3.32
C ASP A 109 3.80 13.82 -2.32
N PHE A 110 3.17 12.88 -1.60
CA PHE A 110 2.23 13.18 -0.53
C PHE A 110 2.10 12.01 0.45
N MET A 111 1.48 12.27 1.59
CA MET A 111 1.13 11.23 2.56
C MET A 111 -0.32 11.33 3.02
N GLU A 112 -0.91 10.17 3.26
CA GLU A 112 -2.31 10.03 3.67
C GLU A 112 -2.46 9.11 4.89
N LEU A 113 -3.46 9.38 5.72
CA LEU A 113 -3.95 8.47 6.74
C LEU A 113 -5.30 7.92 6.27
N GLY A 114 -5.43 6.60 6.22
CA GLY A 114 -6.64 5.94 5.76
C GLY A 114 -7.00 4.70 6.57
N VAL A 115 -8.14 4.12 6.20
CA VAL A 115 -8.65 2.87 6.76
C VAL A 115 -8.47 1.79 5.71
N VAL A 116 -7.71 0.76 6.04
CA VAL A 116 -7.38 -0.35 5.12
C VAL A 116 -8.68 -1.01 4.66
N ASN A 117 -8.79 -1.29 3.35
CA ASN A 117 -9.98 -1.82 2.68
C ASN A 117 -11.23 -0.92 2.67
N ALA A 118 -11.14 0.31 3.20
CA ALA A 118 -12.24 1.27 3.24
C ALA A 118 -11.76 2.67 2.85
N TRP A 119 -10.77 2.76 1.96
CA TRP A 119 -10.09 4.03 1.63
C TRP A 119 -11.07 5.03 1.02
N LYS A 120 -11.92 4.59 0.07
CA LYS A 120 -12.88 5.46 -0.61
C LYS A 120 -14.06 5.82 0.29
N SER A 121 -14.63 4.84 0.97
CA SER A 121 -15.79 5.04 1.87
C SER A 121 -15.44 5.86 3.11
N SER A 122 -14.24 5.69 3.66
CA SER A 122 -13.76 6.53 4.76
C SER A 122 -13.25 7.87 4.24
N GLY A 123 -12.72 7.92 3.01
CA GLY A 123 -12.07 9.07 2.38
C GLY A 123 -10.73 9.38 3.06
N PRO A 124 -9.56 9.18 2.45
CA PRO A 124 -8.29 9.37 3.17
C PRO A 124 -8.10 10.81 3.66
N LEU A 125 -7.37 10.94 4.76
CA LEU A 125 -6.88 12.22 5.25
C LEU A 125 -5.49 12.46 4.67
N ARG A 126 -5.44 13.23 3.58
CA ARG A 126 -4.19 13.77 3.07
C ARG A 126 -3.69 14.85 4.03
N PHE A 127 -2.49 14.65 4.56
CA PHE A 127 -1.97 15.52 5.62
C PHE A 127 -0.62 16.15 5.30
N TRP A 128 0.11 15.64 4.30
CA TRP A 128 1.42 16.17 3.96
C TRP A 128 1.66 16.11 2.45
N GLU A 129 2.43 17.09 1.96
CA GLU A 129 2.84 17.25 0.56
C GLU A 129 4.37 17.31 0.47
N GLY A 130 4.90 16.78 -0.63
CA GLY A 130 6.32 16.79 -0.97
C GLY A 130 6.92 18.18 -0.87
N GLY A 131 7.88 18.36 0.04
CA GLY A 131 8.58 19.64 0.24
C GLY A 131 7.95 20.55 1.31
N ALA A 132 6.84 20.15 1.93
CA ALA A 132 6.32 20.82 3.12
C ALA A 132 7.19 20.55 4.37
N SER A 133 6.79 21.12 5.51
CA SER A 133 7.42 20.94 6.82
C SER A 133 7.37 19.48 7.32
N SER A 134 7.63 19.25 8.60
CA SER A 134 7.65 17.92 9.22
C SER A 134 6.34 17.14 8.97
N PRO A 135 6.38 15.92 8.37
CA PRO A 135 5.19 15.09 8.20
C PRO A 135 4.46 14.79 9.51
N LEU A 136 5.20 14.67 10.63
CA LEU A 136 4.63 14.41 11.94
C LEU A 136 3.83 15.59 12.47
N GLU A 137 4.34 16.81 12.29
CA GLU A 137 3.62 18.02 12.68
C GLU A 137 2.38 18.19 11.83
N ALA A 138 2.48 17.99 10.51
CA ALA A 138 1.36 18.07 9.59
C ALA A 138 0.26 17.05 9.92
N LEU A 139 0.62 15.80 10.27
CA LEU A 139 -0.35 14.81 10.75
C LEU A 139 -1.04 15.26 12.04
N ARG A 140 -0.29 15.77 13.03
CA ARG A 140 -0.83 16.24 14.31
C ARG A 140 -1.80 17.40 14.11
N GLU A 141 -1.43 18.37 13.29
CA GLU A 141 -2.28 19.52 12.93
C GLU A 141 -3.57 19.06 12.26
N ARG A 142 -3.49 18.16 11.27
CA ARG A 142 -4.68 17.65 10.59
C ARG A 142 -5.59 16.83 11.49
N LEU A 143 -5.04 16.02 12.40
CA LEU A 143 -5.84 15.28 13.39
C LEU A 143 -6.49 16.21 14.42
N ALA A 144 -5.87 17.36 14.72
CA ALA A 144 -6.45 18.38 15.58
C ALA A 144 -7.60 19.13 14.88
N SER A 145 -7.45 19.45 13.59
CA SER A 145 -8.43 20.20 12.78
C SER A 145 -9.61 19.36 12.29
N GLU A 146 -9.43 18.05 12.06
CA GLU A 146 -10.47 17.16 11.56
C GLU A 146 -11.42 16.71 12.68
N GLU A 147 -12.71 16.69 12.38
CA GLU A 147 -13.83 16.36 13.27
C GLU A 147 -13.86 14.86 13.63
N GLY A 148 -12.89 14.39 14.42
CA GLY A 148 -13.07 13.21 15.26
C GLY A 148 -13.07 11.84 14.58
N ARG A 149 -13.11 11.75 13.24
CA ARG A 149 -13.16 10.48 12.49
C ARG A 149 -12.10 9.46 12.89
N TYR A 150 -10.91 9.92 13.28
CA TYR A 150 -9.79 9.09 13.72
C TYR A 150 -9.53 9.14 15.23
N ARG A 151 -10.38 9.83 16.01
CA ARG A 151 -10.26 9.92 17.48
C ARG A 151 -10.87 8.69 18.17
N GLY A 152 -11.82 8.02 17.53
CA GLY A 152 -12.50 6.83 18.02
C GLY A 152 -11.89 5.51 17.54
N PRO A 153 -12.37 4.37 18.06
CA PRO A 153 -12.08 3.07 17.48
C PRO A 153 -12.84 2.94 16.14
N LEU A 154 -12.18 2.33 15.15
CA LEU A 154 -12.71 2.06 13.81
C LEU A 154 -12.83 0.55 13.58
N PRO A 155 -13.76 0.09 12.72
CA PRO A 155 -13.98 -1.35 12.52
C PRO A 155 -12.80 -2.05 11.81
N LEU A 156 -11.96 -1.29 11.10
CA LEU A 156 -10.85 -1.80 10.30
C LEU A 156 -9.53 -1.11 10.68
N PRO A 157 -8.38 -1.76 10.44
CA PRO A 157 -7.07 -1.18 10.71
C PRO A 157 -6.84 0.15 9.99
N LEU A 158 -6.08 1.04 10.63
CA LEU A 158 -5.57 2.26 10.01
C LEU A 158 -4.16 2.04 9.47
N ALA A 159 -3.87 2.67 8.33
CA ALA A 159 -2.54 2.74 7.74
C ALA A 159 -2.19 4.18 7.36
N LEU A 160 -0.90 4.51 7.49
CA LEU A 160 -0.35 5.66 6.78
C LEU A 160 0.16 5.18 5.43
N GLU A 161 -0.01 6.00 4.40
CA GLU A 161 0.53 5.78 3.07
C GLU A 161 1.47 6.90 2.67
N ALA A 162 2.63 6.53 2.15
CA ALA A 162 3.51 7.41 1.41
C ALA A 162 3.34 7.15 -0.09
N ALA A 163 2.86 8.14 -0.82
CA ALA A 163 2.50 8.03 -2.23
C ALA A 163 3.50 8.75 -3.14
N PHE A 164 3.68 8.19 -4.33
CA PHE A 164 4.63 8.61 -5.35
C PHE A 164 3.94 8.57 -6.71
N SER A 165 4.27 9.51 -7.60
CA SER A 165 3.57 9.70 -8.87
C SER A 165 4.37 9.18 -10.07
N SER A 166 5.66 8.90 -9.90
CA SER A 166 6.60 8.49 -10.96
C SER A 166 7.45 7.30 -10.50
N PRO A 167 7.72 6.27 -11.34
CA PRO A 167 7.43 6.19 -12.78
C PRO A 167 5.95 5.97 -13.13
N LEU A 168 5.15 5.54 -12.16
CA LEU A 168 3.69 5.51 -12.19
C LEU A 168 3.17 5.78 -10.78
N PRO A 169 1.86 6.02 -10.59
CA PRO A 169 1.30 6.15 -9.25
C PRO A 169 1.47 4.88 -8.42
N HIS A 170 2.12 5.00 -7.27
CA HIS A 170 2.42 3.90 -6.36
C HIS A 170 2.52 4.38 -4.92
N TRP A 171 2.37 3.48 -3.95
CA TRP A 171 2.39 3.85 -2.52
C TRP A 171 2.91 2.73 -1.65
N MET A 172 3.41 3.12 -0.47
CA MET A 172 3.78 2.20 0.59
C MET A 172 2.89 2.47 1.80
N GLY A 173 2.19 1.45 2.27
CA GLY A 173 1.35 1.48 3.44
C GLY A 173 2.01 0.83 4.65
N LEU A 174 1.98 1.54 5.80
CA LEU A 174 2.41 1.00 7.09
C LEU A 174 1.26 1.03 8.10
N PRO A 175 1.07 -0.05 8.89
CA PRO A 175 -0.02 -0.13 9.84
C PRO A 175 0.26 0.77 11.04
N VAL A 176 -0.69 1.65 11.36
CA VAL A 176 -0.53 2.63 12.45
C VAL A 176 -1.60 2.51 13.53
N SER A 177 -2.36 1.43 13.48
CA SER A 177 -3.38 1.15 14.49
C SER A 177 -2.97 0.05 15.46
N SER A 178 -3.58 0.07 16.63
CA SER A 178 -3.52 -1.00 17.62
C SER A 178 -4.93 -1.56 17.86
N PRO A 179 -5.07 -2.89 17.99
CA PRO A 179 -6.36 -3.51 18.26
C PRO A 179 -6.87 -3.11 19.66
N SER A 180 -8.17 -2.98 19.78
CA SER A 180 -8.91 -2.68 21.00
C SER A 180 -10.21 -3.49 21.02
N PRO A 181 -10.88 -3.64 22.17
CA PRO A 181 -12.14 -4.39 22.23
C PRO A 181 -13.26 -3.84 21.33
N GLN A 182 -13.19 -2.57 20.93
CA GLN A 182 -14.19 -1.90 20.08
C GLN A 182 -13.73 -1.73 18.62
N GLY A 183 -12.61 -2.35 18.21
CA GLY A 183 -12.02 -2.20 16.88
C GLY A 183 -10.57 -1.71 16.93
N HIS A 184 -10.16 -0.90 15.98
CA HIS A 184 -8.79 -0.40 15.81
C HIS A 184 -8.69 1.07 16.19
N ARG A 185 -7.67 1.43 16.96
CA ARG A 185 -7.40 2.84 17.32
C ARG A 185 -6.06 3.26 16.73
N LEU A 186 -5.98 4.50 16.27
CA LEU A 186 -4.70 5.10 15.89
C LEU A 186 -3.74 5.03 17.08
N ASP A 187 -2.55 4.48 16.84
CA ASP A 187 -1.47 4.36 17.80
C ASP A 187 -0.42 5.44 17.46
N PRO A 188 -0.31 6.52 18.27
CA PRO A 188 0.59 7.62 17.99
C PRO A 188 2.06 7.18 17.86
N ALA A 189 2.48 6.18 18.64
CA ALA A 189 3.86 5.69 18.61
C ALA A 189 4.14 4.91 17.32
N LYS A 190 3.18 4.12 16.81
CA LYS A 190 3.30 3.48 15.49
C LYS A 190 3.32 4.51 14.37
N ALA A 191 2.44 5.52 14.43
CA ALA A 191 2.39 6.59 13.43
C ALA A 191 3.72 7.36 13.36
N GLU A 192 4.29 7.73 14.52
CA GLU A 192 5.58 8.43 14.59
C GLU A 192 6.72 7.59 14.01
N ARG A 193 6.79 6.28 14.34
CA ARG A 193 7.79 5.38 13.75
C ARG A 193 7.64 5.22 12.24
N ALA A 194 6.41 5.10 11.75
CA ALA A 194 6.13 5.00 10.32
C ALA A 194 6.58 6.27 9.57
N LEU A 195 6.30 7.46 10.11
CA LEU A 195 6.74 8.72 9.52
C LEU A 195 8.26 8.91 9.59
N ALA A 196 8.90 8.50 10.69
CA ALA A 196 10.36 8.55 10.82
C ALA A 196 11.05 7.68 9.76
N ARG A 197 10.52 6.48 9.49
CA ARG A 197 11.01 5.63 8.39
C ARG A 197 10.99 6.34 7.04
N TRP A 198 9.98 7.17 6.78
CA TRP A 198 9.87 7.88 5.52
C TRP A 198 10.71 9.16 5.42
N ALA A 199 10.98 9.81 6.54
CA ALA A 199 11.94 10.91 6.60
C ALA A 199 13.37 10.43 6.24
N ASP A 200 13.70 9.17 6.53
CA ASP A 200 15.00 8.53 6.27
C ASP A 200 15.06 7.71 4.96
N VAL A 201 14.07 7.84 4.06
CA VAL A 201 13.92 7.02 2.84
C VAL A 201 15.08 7.04 1.83
N PRO A 202 16.08 7.95 1.78
CA PRO A 202 17.00 7.88 0.64
C PRO A 202 17.80 6.58 0.48
N ARG A 203 17.84 5.61 1.42
CA ARG A 203 18.77 4.45 1.30
C ARG A 203 18.33 3.02 1.69
N ASN A 204 17.35 2.77 2.56
CA ASN A 204 17.39 1.50 3.33
C ASN A 204 16.13 0.60 3.39
N LEU A 205 14.98 0.97 2.83
CA LEU A 205 13.78 0.12 2.97
C LEU A 205 13.80 -1.16 2.12
N PHE A 206 14.70 -1.24 1.14
CA PHE A 206 14.74 -2.33 0.15
C PHE A 206 16.18 -2.71 -0.27
N ARG A 207 17.17 -2.49 0.60
CA ARG A 207 18.57 -2.94 0.40
C ARG A 207 18.87 -4.14 1.28
#